data_AF-A0A0T6AQ42-F1
#
_entry.id   AF-A0A0T6AQ42-F1
#
_cell.length_a   1.000
_cell.length_b   1.000
_cell.length_c   1.000
_cell.angle_alpha   90.00
_cell.angle_beta   90.00
_cell.angle_gamma   90.00
#
_symmetry.space_group_name_H-M   'P 1'
#
loop_
_entity.id
_entity.type
_entity.pdbx_description
1 polymer ?
#
loop_
_entity_poly.entity_id
_entity_poly.type
_entity_poly.pdbx_seq_one_letter_code
_entity_poly.pdbx_strand_id
1 'polypeptide(L)'
;MPKTRPDAVWLTLALEASTSTISTFRLFPSTPWRDLPSRLVGFATLPPWAERRLVEVTPGPRSRPEAVARAEAVIRALGKETAVVRDSAGGVLPRIFAMIVNEAAFALQDEVAAAEEIDTAMRLGANYPHGPLALADEVGLDVVLTIIEGVHDESGEDAHRPAPLLKRMVQAGWTGRIAGRGFFTYETGQNA
;
A
#
# COMPACT_ATOMS: atom_id res chain seq x y z
N MET A 1 8.73 33.54 2.70
CA MET A 1 8.62 32.06 2.77
C MET A 1 8.58 31.66 4.23
N PRO A 2 7.61 30.85 4.69
CA PRO A 2 7.62 30.35 6.05
C PRO A 2 8.86 29.48 6.24
N LYS A 3 9.71 29.84 7.20
CA LYS A 3 10.85 29.02 7.59
C LYS A 3 10.29 27.74 8.20
N THR A 4 10.58 26.60 7.60
CA THR A 4 10.26 25.29 8.18
C THR A 4 10.93 25.19 9.55
N ARG A 5 10.21 24.69 10.55
CA ARG A 5 10.79 24.53 11.89
C ARG A 5 12.00 23.59 11.81
N PRO A 6 13.07 23.86 12.58
CA PRO A 6 14.31 23.07 12.53
C PRO A 6 14.11 21.60 12.93
N ASP A 7 13.00 21.26 13.57
CA ASP A 7 12.62 19.92 14.02
C ASP A 7 11.54 19.25 13.14
N ALA A 8 11.12 19.87 12.04
CA ALA A 8 10.07 19.32 11.16
C ALA A 8 10.50 17.99 10.51
N VAL A 9 9.59 17.01 10.53
CA VAL A 9 9.70 15.73 9.80
C VAL A 9 8.77 15.77 8.59
N TRP A 10 9.20 15.14 7.50
CA TRP A 10 8.40 14.99 6.28
C TRP A 10 7.99 13.53 6.13
N LEU A 11 6.69 13.30 5.93
CA LEU A 11 6.13 11.98 5.73
C LEU A 11 5.74 11.81 4.26
N THR A 12 6.08 10.67 3.67
CA THR A 12 5.66 10.31 2.31
C THR A 12 5.03 8.93 2.29
N LEU A 13 3.96 8.75 1.51
CA LEU A 13 3.34 7.46 1.30
C LEU A 13 4.24 6.61 0.40
N ALA A 14 4.60 5.40 0.85
CA ALA A 14 5.55 4.51 0.18
C ALA A 14 4.87 3.19 -0.25
N LEU A 15 3.83 3.29 -1.09
CA LEU A 15 3.11 2.11 -1.62
C LEU A 15 3.74 1.59 -2.92
N GLU A 16 4.03 2.48 -3.87
CA GLU A 16 4.51 2.10 -5.21
C GLU A 16 6.04 1.97 -5.30
N ALA A 17 6.76 2.60 -4.37
CA ALA A 17 8.22 2.64 -4.39
C ALA A 17 8.76 2.87 -2.98
N SER A 18 9.98 2.42 -2.74
CA SER A 18 10.72 2.75 -1.53
C SER A 18 10.89 4.27 -1.41
N THR A 19 10.97 4.76 -0.18
CA THR A 19 11.24 6.17 0.17
C THR A 19 12.53 6.69 -0.46
N SER A 20 13.50 5.79 -0.68
CA SER A 20 14.76 6.06 -1.39
C SER A 20 14.61 6.23 -2.91
N THR A 21 13.62 5.58 -3.52
CA THR A 21 13.36 5.64 -4.97
C THR A 21 12.33 6.72 -5.32
N ILE A 22 11.45 7.09 -4.37
CA ILE A 22 10.60 8.26 -4.49
C ILE A 22 11.51 9.50 -4.60
N SER A 23 11.61 10.04 -5.82
CA SER A 23 12.38 11.24 -6.06
C SER A 23 11.82 12.39 -5.23
N THR A 24 12.57 12.81 -4.20
CA THR A 24 12.28 14.02 -3.42
C THR A 24 12.11 15.25 -4.32
N PHE A 25 12.73 15.24 -5.52
CA PHE A 25 12.61 16.29 -6.51
C PHE A 25 11.20 16.42 -7.11
N ARG A 26 10.50 15.30 -7.31
CA ARG A 26 9.12 15.30 -7.82
C ARG A 26 8.12 15.78 -6.79
N LEU A 27 8.31 15.44 -5.50
CA LEU A 27 7.33 15.76 -4.46
C LEU A 27 7.42 17.20 -3.93
N PHE A 28 8.62 17.78 -3.90
CA PHE A 28 8.84 19.09 -3.24
C PHE A 28 9.78 20.03 -4.00
N PRO A 29 9.45 20.42 -5.25
CA PRO A 29 10.34 21.20 -6.13
C PRO A 29 10.78 22.56 -5.57
N SER A 30 10.11 23.08 -4.54
CA SER A 30 10.31 24.41 -3.96
C SER A 30 10.87 24.42 -2.52
N THR A 31 11.25 23.27 -1.95
CA THR A 31 11.69 23.18 -0.54
C THR A 31 13.24 23.23 -0.41
N PRO A 32 13.81 23.93 0.59
CA PRO A 32 15.26 24.00 0.77
C PRO A 32 15.89 22.61 0.97
N TRP A 33 16.64 22.17 -0.04
CA TRP A 33 17.01 20.77 -0.30
C TRP A 33 18.05 20.15 0.64
N ARG A 34 18.91 20.94 1.29
CA ARG A 34 20.13 20.40 1.90
C ARG A 34 19.88 19.41 3.05
N ASP A 35 18.80 19.61 3.81
CA ASP A 35 18.49 18.78 4.99
C ASP A 35 17.31 17.83 4.79
N LEU A 36 16.52 18.00 3.72
CA LEU A 36 15.27 17.26 3.49
C LEU A 36 15.46 15.74 3.49
N PRO A 37 16.47 15.15 2.81
CA PRO A 37 16.65 13.70 2.80
C PRO A 37 16.91 13.10 4.19
N SER A 38 17.46 13.90 5.12
CA SER A 38 17.74 13.46 6.49
C SER A 38 16.53 13.49 7.42
N ARG A 39 15.45 14.16 6.98
CA ARG A 39 14.21 14.38 7.72
C ARG A 39 12.99 13.78 7.02
N LEU A 40 13.18 13.15 5.88
CA LEU A 40 12.15 12.40 5.16
C LEU A 40 12.06 11.01 5.77
N VAL A 41 10.85 10.56 6.06
CA VAL A 41 10.54 9.21 6.52
C VAL A 41 9.33 8.73 5.73
N GLY A 42 9.41 7.56 5.14
CA GLY A 42 8.27 6.96 4.47
C GLY A 42 7.30 6.33 5.47
N PHE A 43 6.07 6.13 5.03
CA PHE A 43 5.12 5.29 5.74
C PHE A 43 4.24 4.53 4.77
N ALA A 44 3.72 3.39 5.21
CA ALA A 44 2.81 2.56 4.43
C ALA A 44 1.72 1.94 5.28
N THR A 45 0.52 1.83 4.73
CA THR A 45 -0.62 1.08 5.28
C THR A 45 -1.63 0.82 4.16
N LEU A 46 -2.60 -0.06 4.38
CA LEU A 46 -3.68 -0.32 3.42
C LEU A 46 -4.80 0.74 3.56
N PRO A 47 -5.31 1.36 2.51
CA PRO A 47 -6.54 2.16 2.61
C PRO A 47 -7.76 1.27 2.98
N PRO A 48 -8.83 1.84 3.56
CA PRO A 48 -8.93 3.22 4.04
C PRO A 48 -8.20 3.42 5.38
N TRP A 49 -7.50 4.55 5.52
CA TRP A 49 -6.67 4.86 6.71
C TRP A 49 -7.44 4.80 8.04
N ALA A 50 -8.69 5.26 8.05
CA ALA A 50 -9.51 5.34 9.26
C ALA A 50 -9.65 3.97 9.94
N GLU A 51 -9.78 2.91 9.16
CA GLU A 51 -10.05 1.55 9.63
C GLU A 51 -8.78 0.77 10.00
N ARG A 52 -7.60 1.25 9.60
CA ARG A 52 -6.34 0.54 9.90
C ARG A 52 -5.76 0.97 11.23
N ARG A 53 -5.32 -0.01 12.03
CA ARG A 53 -4.64 0.26 13.31
C ARG A 53 -3.13 0.41 13.15
N LEU A 54 -2.54 -0.29 12.19
CA LEU A 54 -1.09 -0.35 12.00
C LEU A 54 -0.65 0.55 10.84
N VAL A 55 0.50 1.22 11.05
CA VAL A 55 1.22 1.97 10.03
C VAL A 55 2.68 1.55 10.08
N GLU A 56 3.21 1.17 8.93
CA GLU A 56 4.63 0.91 8.77
C GLU A 56 5.37 2.22 8.59
N VAL A 57 6.48 2.37 9.31
CA VAL A 57 7.40 3.49 9.17
C VAL A 57 8.63 2.97 8.46
N THR A 58 8.96 3.57 7.32
CA THR A 58 10.04 3.13 6.41
C THR A 58 11.12 4.22 6.33
N PRO A 59 12.14 4.18 7.23
CA PRO A 59 13.25 5.13 7.17
C PRO A 59 14.05 4.92 5.89
N GLY A 60 14.19 5.99 5.10
CA GLY A 60 15.10 5.98 3.95
C GLY A 60 16.57 5.94 4.41
N PRO A 61 17.52 5.67 3.49
CA PRO A 61 18.95 5.49 3.81
C PRO A 61 19.61 6.68 4.49
N ARG A 62 19.02 7.87 4.37
CA ARG A 62 19.53 9.12 4.95
C ARG A 62 18.75 9.59 6.17
N SER A 63 17.61 8.97 6.46
CA SER A 63 16.71 9.36 7.57
C SER A 63 17.45 9.26 8.90
N ARG A 64 17.42 10.34 9.67
CA ARG A 64 18.03 10.35 11.00
C ARG A 64 17.12 9.69 12.04
N PRO A 65 17.67 9.05 13.09
CA PRO A 65 16.88 8.46 14.16
C PRO A 65 15.86 9.41 14.78
N GLU A 66 16.19 10.70 14.92
CA GLU A 66 15.27 11.70 15.48
C GLU A 66 14.08 11.98 14.56
N ALA A 67 14.28 11.91 13.24
CA ALA A 67 13.20 12.06 12.27
C ALA A 67 12.26 10.85 12.33
N VAL A 68 12.80 9.64 12.45
CA VAL A 68 12.01 8.40 12.61
C VAL A 68 11.21 8.43 13.90
N ALA A 69 11.83 8.76 15.04
CA ALA A 69 11.15 8.87 16.32
C ALA A 69 10.00 9.90 16.28
N ARG A 70 10.21 11.02 15.57
CA ARG A 70 9.16 12.03 15.41
C ARG A 70 8.05 11.58 14.47
N ALA A 71 8.38 10.90 13.37
CA ALA A 71 7.39 10.28 12.49
C ALA A 71 6.48 9.33 13.28
N GLU A 72 7.08 8.44 14.08
CA GLU A 72 6.31 7.53 14.92
C GLU A 72 5.46 8.27 15.95
N ALA A 73 5.99 9.32 16.59
CA ALA A 73 5.24 10.11 17.57
C ALA A 73 4.00 10.78 16.95
N VAL A 74 4.13 11.33 15.72
CA VAL A 74 3.00 11.90 14.99
C VAL A 74 1.97 10.82 14.66
N ILE A 75 2.40 9.67 14.15
CA ILE A 75 1.49 8.57 13.78
C ILE A 75 0.77 8.01 15.02
N ARG A 76 1.48 7.84 16.14
CA ARG A 76 0.88 7.41 17.42
C ARG A 76 -0.11 8.44 17.96
N ALA A 77 0.16 9.73 17.81
CA ALA A 77 -0.78 10.79 18.19
C ALA A 77 -2.09 10.76 17.36
N LEU A 78 -2.07 10.15 16.17
CA LEU A 78 -3.26 9.88 15.35
C LEU A 78 -4.00 8.59 15.76
N GLY A 79 -3.63 7.97 16.89
CA GLY A 79 -4.27 6.75 17.40
C GLY A 79 -3.86 5.49 16.66
N LYS A 80 -2.72 5.51 15.94
CA LYS A 80 -2.20 4.37 15.20
C LYS A 80 -1.03 3.71 15.94
N GLU A 81 -0.88 2.42 15.74
CA GLU A 81 0.32 1.67 16.11
C GLU A 81 1.36 1.76 14.99
N THR A 82 2.64 1.73 15.35
CA THR A 82 3.74 1.82 14.39
C THR A 82 4.59 0.56 14.40
N ALA A 83 5.04 0.14 13.21
CA ALA A 83 6.09 -0.84 13.05
C ALA A 83 7.18 -0.24 12.16
N VAL A 84 8.43 -0.20 12.64
CA VAL A 84 9.55 0.28 11.83
C VAL A 84 10.04 -0.88 10.96
N VAL A 85 10.01 -0.69 9.64
CA VAL A 85 10.46 -1.70 8.67
C VAL A 85 11.51 -1.10 7.75
N ARG A 86 12.31 -1.97 7.12
CA ARG A 86 13.30 -1.53 6.13
C ARG A 86 12.59 -0.89 4.94
N ASP A 87 13.20 0.15 4.38
CA ASP A 87 12.71 0.78 3.16
C ASP A 87 12.78 -0.17 1.96
N SER A 88 11.62 -0.46 1.37
CA SER A 88 11.40 -1.27 0.16
C SER A 88 10.02 -0.95 -0.43
N ALA A 89 9.81 -1.23 -1.72
CA ALA A 89 8.49 -1.12 -2.35
C ALA A 89 7.45 -1.95 -1.58
N GLY A 90 6.31 -1.32 -1.30
CA GLY A 90 5.18 -1.93 -0.59
C GLY A 90 5.42 -2.31 0.88
N GLY A 91 6.58 -2.00 1.48
CA GLY A 91 6.89 -2.38 2.86
C GLY A 91 6.74 -3.88 3.13
N VAL A 92 6.17 -4.24 4.28
CA VAL A 92 5.90 -5.64 4.66
C VAL A 92 4.43 -5.98 4.40
N LEU A 93 3.49 -5.31 5.06
CA LEU A 93 2.06 -5.60 4.99
C LEU A 93 1.49 -5.36 3.59
N PRO A 94 1.62 -4.17 2.96
CA PRO A 94 1.08 -3.95 1.62
C PRO A 94 1.64 -4.93 0.59
N ARG A 95 2.96 -5.21 0.63
CA ARG A 95 3.61 -6.19 -0.23
C ARG A 95 3.01 -7.59 -0.07
N ILE A 96 2.98 -8.12 1.15
CA ILE A 96 2.50 -9.49 1.41
C ILE A 96 1.03 -9.60 1.01
N PHE A 97 0.21 -8.61 1.41
CA PHE A 97 -1.21 -8.57 1.05
C PHE A 97 -1.40 -8.57 -0.47
N ALA A 98 -0.72 -7.66 -1.18
CA ALA A 98 -0.87 -7.55 -2.63
C ALA A 98 -0.44 -8.82 -3.37
N MET A 99 0.61 -9.52 -2.89
CA MET A 99 1.02 -10.81 -3.47
C MET A 99 0.01 -11.93 -3.22
N ILE A 100 -0.66 -11.97 -2.06
CA ILE A 100 -1.75 -12.92 -1.81
C ILE A 100 -2.93 -12.65 -2.76
N VAL A 101 -3.29 -11.38 -2.94
CA VAL A 101 -4.34 -10.99 -3.90
C VAL A 101 -3.94 -11.33 -5.33
N ASN A 102 -2.67 -11.13 -5.70
CA ASN A 102 -2.15 -11.46 -7.02
C ASN A 102 -2.29 -12.96 -7.32
N GLU A 103 -1.96 -13.82 -6.36
CA GLU A 103 -2.13 -15.27 -6.47
C GLU A 103 -3.61 -15.66 -6.57
N ALA A 104 -4.47 -15.05 -5.76
CA ALA A 104 -5.92 -15.27 -5.85
C ALA A 104 -6.48 -14.84 -7.23
N ALA A 105 -5.96 -13.76 -7.81
CA ALA A 105 -6.33 -13.31 -9.15
C ALA A 105 -5.85 -14.27 -10.25
N PHE A 106 -4.69 -14.92 -10.10
CA PHE A 106 -4.26 -16.00 -10.99
C PHE A 106 -5.18 -17.22 -10.88
N ALA A 107 -5.50 -17.68 -9.66
CA ALA A 107 -6.42 -18.79 -9.45
C ALA A 107 -7.80 -18.54 -10.06
N LEU A 108 -8.31 -17.30 -9.95
CA LEU A 108 -9.56 -16.88 -10.58
C LEU A 108 -9.45 -16.85 -12.11
N GLN A 109 -8.35 -16.31 -12.65
CA GLN A 109 -8.11 -16.23 -14.09
C GLN A 109 -8.01 -17.61 -14.74
N ASP A 110 -7.37 -18.56 -14.05
CA ASP A 110 -7.16 -19.92 -14.50
C ASP A 110 -8.38 -20.82 -14.21
N GLU A 111 -9.50 -20.21 -13.77
CA GLU A 111 -10.79 -20.86 -13.50
C GLU A 111 -10.70 -22.01 -12.49
N VAL A 112 -9.74 -21.94 -11.55
CA VAL A 112 -9.57 -22.94 -10.48
C VAL A 112 -10.81 -22.98 -9.58
N ALA A 113 -11.38 -21.81 -9.29
CA ALA A 113 -12.60 -21.65 -8.52
C ALA A 113 -13.23 -20.26 -8.76
N ALA A 114 -14.51 -20.11 -8.41
CA ALA A 114 -15.18 -18.81 -8.37
C ALA A 114 -14.60 -17.91 -7.27
N ALA A 115 -14.75 -16.59 -7.39
CA ALA A 115 -14.20 -15.62 -6.43
C ALA A 115 -14.70 -15.88 -5.00
N GLU A 116 -15.97 -16.23 -4.84
CA GLU A 116 -16.59 -16.58 -3.55
C GLU A 116 -15.96 -17.81 -2.91
N GLU A 117 -15.60 -18.81 -3.71
CA GLU A 117 -14.99 -20.07 -3.26
C GLU A 117 -13.53 -19.86 -2.89
N ILE A 118 -12.79 -19.03 -3.64
CA ILE A 118 -11.41 -18.62 -3.29
C ILE A 118 -11.41 -17.91 -1.93
N ASP A 119 -12.30 -16.95 -1.74
CA ASP A 119 -12.42 -16.22 -0.47
C ASP A 119 -12.86 -17.13 0.68
N THR A 120 -13.78 -18.07 0.42
CA THR A 120 -14.22 -19.06 1.40
C THR A 120 -13.08 -19.98 1.83
N ALA A 121 -12.28 -20.47 0.87
CA ALA A 121 -11.11 -21.30 1.15
C ALA A 121 -10.10 -20.57 2.03
N MET A 122 -9.82 -19.29 1.77
CA MET A 122 -8.86 -18.53 2.58
C MET A 122 -9.40 -18.15 3.96
N ARG A 123 -10.70 -17.87 4.07
CA ARG A 123 -11.34 -17.62 5.37
C ARG A 123 -11.41 -18.87 6.24
N LEU A 124 -11.89 -19.99 5.71
CA LEU A 124 -12.13 -21.20 6.50
C LEU A 124 -10.89 -22.09 6.59
N GLY A 125 -10.05 -22.10 5.56
CA GLY A 125 -8.83 -22.91 5.51
C GLY A 125 -7.61 -22.22 6.13
N ALA A 126 -7.39 -20.93 5.84
CA ALA A 126 -6.24 -20.17 6.36
C ALA A 126 -6.61 -19.23 7.54
N ASN A 127 -7.87 -19.25 7.96
CA ASN A 127 -8.40 -18.44 9.08
C ASN A 127 -8.24 -16.93 8.88
N TYR A 128 -8.36 -16.45 7.64
CA TYR A 128 -8.38 -15.01 7.37
C TYR A 128 -9.70 -14.39 7.82
N PRO A 129 -9.71 -13.19 8.44
CA PRO A 129 -10.94 -12.53 8.85
C PRO A 129 -11.82 -12.14 7.66
N HIS A 130 -11.19 -11.81 6.54
CA HIS A 130 -11.82 -11.49 5.26
C HIS A 130 -11.12 -12.26 4.15
N GLY A 131 -11.86 -12.65 3.11
CA GLY A 131 -11.25 -13.23 1.93
C GLY A 131 -10.38 -12.21 1.20
N PRO A 132 -9.27 -12.64 0.57
CA PRO A 132 -8.32 -11.72 -0.05
C PRO A 132 -8.94 -10.90 -1.18
N LEU A 133 -9.87 -11.46 -1.98
CA LEU A 133 -10.50 -10.73 -3.09
C LEU A 133 -11.47 -9.67 -2.55
N ALA A 134 -12.29 -10.02 -1.54
CA ALA A 134 -13.22 -9.06 -0.94
C ALA A 134 -12.50 -7.93 -0.20
N LEU A 135 -11.37 -8.23 0.43
CA LEU A 135 -10.51 -7.21 1.06
C LEU A 135 -9.79 -6.36 0.00
N ALA A 136 -9.39 -6.93 -1.14
CA ALA A 136 -8.82 -6.18 -2.24
C ALA A 136 -9.82 -5.16 -2.83
N ASP A 137 -11.09 -5.54 -2.96
CA ASP A 137 -12.14 -4.62 -3.41
C ASP A 137 -12.41 -3.48 -2.40
N GLU A 138 -12.15 -3.68 -1.11
CA GLU A 138 -12.20 -2.60 -0.11
C GLU A 138 -10.99 -1.66 -0.21
N VAL A 139 -9.81 -2.23 -0.41
CA VAL A 139 -8.55 -1.49 -0.53
C VAL A 139 -8.51 -0.67 -1.83
N GLY A 140 -8.99 -1.24 -2.93
CA GLY A 140 -8.85 -0.71 -4.28
C GLY A 140 -7.90 -1.56 -5.13
N LEU A 141 -8.38 -2.09 -6.25
CA LEU A 141 -7.58 -2.95 -7.12
C LEU A 141 -6.46 -2.19 -7.85
N ASP A 142 -6.65 -0.89 -8.08
CA ASP A 142 -5.64 0.03 -8.58
C ASP A 142 -4.48 0.17 -7.58
N VAL A 143 -4.78 0.34 -6.29
CA VAL A 143 -3.76 0.37 -5.22
C VAL A 143 -3.01 -0.94 -5.14
N VAL A 144 -3.71 -2.07 -5.21
CA VAL A 144 -3.09 -3.40 -5.21
C VAL A 144 -2.15 -3.56 -6.41
N LEU A 145 -2.62 -3.22 -7.61
CA LEU A 145 -1.82 -3.32 -8.84
C LEU A 145 -0.56 -2.45 -8.74
N THR A 146 -0.70 -1.22 -8.29
CA THR A 146 0.40 -0.29 -8.04
C THR A 146 1.48 -0.86 -7.12
N ILE A 147 1.08 -1.54 -6.03
CA ILE A 147 2.04 -2.16 -5.11
C ILE A 147 2.78 -3.31 -5.81
N ILE A 148 2.05 -4.16 -6.55
CA ILE A 148 2.65 -5.31 -7.25
C ILE A 148 3.63 -4.82 -8.32
N GLU A 149 3.27 -3.80 -9.10
CA GLU A 149 4.14 -3.21 -10.11
C GLU A 149 5.39 -2.60 -9.47
N GLY A 150 5.26 -1.90 -8.34
CA GLY A 150 6.40 -1.41 -7.58
C GLY A 150 7.36 -2.51 -7.11
N VAL A 151 6.81 -3.60 -6.56
CA VAL A 151 7.60 -4.75 -6.11
C VAL A 151 8.26 -5.48 -7.29
N HIS A 152 7.55 -5.62 -8.40
CA HIS A 152 8.06 -6.22 -9.63
C HIS A 152 9.20 -5.38 -10.23
N ASP A 153 9.04 -4.06 -10.29
CA ASP A 153 10.04 -3.15 -10.83
C ASP A 153 11.31 -3.09 -9.97
N GLU A 154 11.17 -3.15 -8.64
CA GLU A 154 12.32 -3.18 -7.73
C GLU A 154 13.07 -4.53 -7.75
N SER A 155 12.33 -5.64 -7.82
CA SER A 155 12.94 -6.99 -7.78
C SER A 155 13.43 -7.49 -9.14
N GLY A 156 12.75 -7.12 -10.23
CA GLY A 156 12.96 -7.69 -11.57
C GLY A 156 12.60 -9.17 -11.68
N GLU A 157 11.90 -9.74 -10.69
CA GLU A 157 11.58 -11.16 -10.63
C GLU A 157 10.20 -11.45 -11.22
N ASP A 158 10.12 -12.44 -12.11
CA ASP A 158 8.86 -12.87 -12.73
C ASP A 158 7.84 -13.41 -11.71
N ALA A 159 8.32 -13.88 -10.54
CA ALA A 159 7.46 -14.27 -9.42
C ALA A 159 6.62 -13.12 -8.86
N HIS A 160 7.03 -11.87 -9.08
CA HIS A 160 6.28 -10.67 -8.68
C HIS A 160 5.45 -10.09 -9.84
N ARG A 161 5.33 -10.78 -10.98
CA ARG A 161 4.58 -10.25 -12.11
C ARG A 161 3.09 -10.07 -11.75
N PRO A 162 2.47 -8.94 -12.13
CA PRO A 162 1.04 -8.72 -11.89
C PRO A 162 0.17 -9.63 -12.75
N ALA A 163 -0.90 -10.16 -12.16
CA ALA A 163 -1.89 -10.98 -12.83
C ALA A 163 -2.55 -10.23 -14.01
N PRO A 164 -2.61 -10.81 -15.23
CA PRO A 164 -3.24 -10.16 -16.38
C PRO A 164 -4.71 -9.80 -16.14
N LEU A 165 -5.46 -10.61 -15.40
CA LEU A 165 -6.81 -10.31 -14.97
C LEU A 165 -6.88 -9.00 -14.18
N LEU A 166 -6.03 -8.83 -13.17
CA LEU A 166 -6.00 -7.62 -12.34
C LEU A 166 -5.76 -6.36 -13.17
N LYS A 167 -4.80 -6.41 -14.12
CA LYS A 167 -4.55 -5.32 -15.07
C LYS A 167 -5.79 -4.95 -15.89
N ARG A 168 -6.49 -5.95 -16.44
CA ARG A 168 -7.71 -5.73 -17.23
C ARG A 168 -8.84 -5.13 -16.40
N MET A 169 -9.00 -5.57 -15.15
CA MET A 169 -10.03 -5.05 -14.25
C MET A 169 -9.80 -3.57 -13.93
N VAL A 170 -8.55 -3.19 -13.59
CA VAL A 170 -8.19 -1.79 -13.34
C VAL A 170 -8.39 -0.94 -14.59
N GLN A 171 -7.99 -1.42 -15.78
CA GLN A 171 -8.22 -0.73 -17.06
C GLN A 171 -9.71 -0.54 -17.37
N ALA A 172 -10.57 -1.49 -16.96
CA ALA A 172 -12.01 -1.41 -17.12
C ALA A 172 -12.71 -0.51 -16.07
N GLY A 173 -11.96 0.07 -15.12
CA GLY A 173 -12.51 0.85 -14.02
C GLY A 173 -13.20 0.01 -12.94
N TRP A 174 -12.99 -1.30 -12.93
CA TRP A 174 -13.51 -2.19 -11.89
C TRP A 174 -12.53 -2.22 -10.73
N THR A 175 -12.44 -1.10 -10.00
CA THR A 175 -11.43 -0.90 -8.95
C THR A 175 -11.89 -1.28 -7.55
N GLY A 176 -13.07 -1.87 -7.39
CA GLY A 176 -13.56 -2.39 -6.12
C GLY A 176 -14.86 -1.73 -5.65
N ARG A 177 -15.06 -1.70 -4.33
CA ARG A 177 -16.30 -1.34 -3.66
C ARG A 177 -16.75 0.09 -3.98
N ILE A 178 -15.84 1.06 -3.98
CA ILE A 178 -16.15 2.47 -4.28
C ILE A 178 -16.62 2.64 -5.73
N ALA A 179 -16.05 1.89 -6.67
CA ALA A 179 -16.45 1.90 -8.08
C ALA A 179 -17.75 1.12 -8.34
N GLY A 180 -18.33 0.46 -7.32
CA GLY A 180 -19.48 -0.43 -7.46
C GLY A 180 -19.14 -1.80 -8.07
N ARG A 181 -17.87 -2.03 -8.44
CA ARG A 181 -17.41 -3.29 -9.03
C ARG A 181 -15.91 -3.48 -8.89
N GLY A 182 -15.50 -4.67 -8.47
CA GLY A 182 -14.15 -5.20 -8.55
C GLY A 182 -14.22 -6.69 -8.88
N PHE A 183 -13.66 -7.54 -8.02
CA PHE A 183 -13.88 -9.00 -8.08
C PHE A 183 -15.35 -9.35 -7.82
N PHE A 184 -16.02 -8.56 -6.99
CA PHE A 184 -17.45 -8.64 -6.73
C PHE A 184 -18.18 -7.39 -7.23
N THR A 185 -19.51 -7.48 -7.32
CA THR A 185 -20.39 -6.35 -7.64
C THR A 185 -21.02 -5.79 -6.37
N TYR A 186 -21.09 -4.47 -6.27
CA TYR A 186 -21.61 -3.76 -5.11
C TYR A 186 -22.73 -2.81 -5.52
N GLU A 187 -23.79 -2.76 -4.72
CA GLU A 187 -24.82 -1.74 -4.88
C GLU A 187 -24.22 -0.36 -4.57
N THR A 188 -24.18 0.53 -5.56
CA THR A 188 -23.71 1.90 -5.38
C THR A 188 -24.75 2.67 -4.57
N GLY A 189 -24.56 2.83 -3.25
CA GLY A 189 -25.55 3.59 -2.49
C GLY A 189 -25.52 3.61 -0.95
N GLN A 190 -24.55 3.03 -0.24
CA GLN A 190 -24.49 3.18 1.22
C GLN A 190 -23.05 3.32 1.69
N ASN A 191 -22.62 4.58 1.89
CA ASN A 191 -21.75 5.09 2.96
C ASN A 191 -21.11 6.41 2.50
N ALA A 192 -21.77 7.52 2.88
CA ALA A 192 -21.14 8.82 3.09
C ALA A 192 -20.91 9.01 4.59
#